data_AF-R5CCS6-F1
#
_entry.id   AF-R5CCS6-F1
#
_cell.length_a   1.000
_cell.length_b   1.000
_cell.length_c   1.000
_cell.angle_alpha   90.00
_cell.angle_beta   90.00
_cell.angle_gamma   90.00
#
_symmetry.space_group_name_H-M   'P 1'
#
loop_
_entity.id
_entity.type
_entity.pdbx_description
1 polymer ?
#
loop_
_entity_poly.entity_id
_entity_poly.type
_entity_poly.pdbx_seq_one_letter_code
_entity_poly.pdbx_strand_id
1 'polypeptide(L)' 'MCYLIAKERDAHGCYALKTRHSKHLAELKRELNEAVGYKGVQLVTISRPTAYGEYAPYHFVDTEQEFRVLVKGLRQE' A
#
# COMPACT_ATOMS: atom_id res chain seq x y z
N MET A 1 12.71 -2.06 9.38
CA MET A 1 11.24 -1.94 9.49
C MET A 1 10.77 -1.19 8.26
N CYS A 2 9.67 -1.60 7.64
CA CYS A 2 9.28 -1.12 6.32
C CYS A 2 7.78 -0.87 6.29
N TYR A 3 7.34 -0.05 5.35
CA TYR A 3 5.91 0.17 5.15
C TYR A 3 5.54 -0.23 3.73
N LEU A 4 4.46 -0.98 3.60
CA LEU A 4 3.81 -1.18 2.32
C LEU A 4 2.81 -0.04 2.15
N ILE A 5 3.04 0.78 1.13
CA ILE A 5 2.20 1.93 0.82
C ILE A 5 1.36 1.61 -0.40
N ALA A 6 0.06 1.87 -0.31
CA ALA A 6 -0.85 1.89 -1.44
C ALA A 6 -1.24 3.34 -1.71
N LYS A 7 -0.81 3.86 -2.86
CA LYS A 7 -1.14 5.21 -3.32
C LYS A 7 -2.03 5.10 -4.54
N GLU A 8 -3.23 5.64 -4.45
CA GLU A 8 -4.08 5.84 -5.61
C GLU A 8 -3.59 7.06 -6.42
N ARG A 9 -3.71 7.01 -7.74
CA ARG A 9 -3.26 8.07 -8.65
C ARG A 9 -4.10 9.34 -8.54
N ASP A 10 -5.40 9.18 -8.28
CA ASP A 10 -6.36 10.29 -8.28
C ASP A 10 -6.68 10.82 -6.88
N ALA A 11 -6.42 10.04 -5.82
CA ALA A 11 -6.73 10.47 -4.46
C ALA A 11 -5.59 11.25 -3.78
N HIS A 12 -5.99 12.21 -2.96
CA HIS A 12 -5.13 12.93 -2.03
C HIS A 12 -4.85 12.08 -0.77
N GLY A 13 -4.00 11.06 -0.90
CA GLY A 13 -3.51 10.28 0.24
C GLY A 13 -2.97 8.91 -0.10
N CYS A 14 -2.44 8.22 0.90
CA CYS A 14 -2.03 6.82 0.77
C CYS A 14 -2.31 6.01 2.04
N TYR A 15 -2.49 4.70 1.86
CA TYR A 15 -2.57 3.76 2.98
C TYR A 15 -1.20 3.20 3.28
N ALA A 16 -0.86 3.05 4.56
CA ALA A 16 0.44 2.57 5.01
C ALA A 16 0.31 1.41 5.99
N LEU A 17 0.75 0.22 5.57
CA LEU A 17 0.84 -0.94 6.44
C LEU A 17 2.26 -1.10 6.97
N LYS A 18 2.40 -1.10 8.30
CA LYS A 18 3.67 -1.40 8.97
C LYS A 18 4.00 -2.88 8.85
N THR A 19 5.16 -3.20 8.27
CA THR A 19 5.56 -4.58 8.01
C THR A 19 7.08 -4.75 8.05
N ARG A 20 7.55 -5.97 7.79
CA ARG A 20 8.98 -6.31 7.67
C ARG A 20 9.21 -6.97 6.32
N HIS A 21 10.41 -6.83 5.77
CA HIS A 21 10.79 -7.57 4.58
C HIS A 21 10.69 -9.07 4.88
N SER A 22 9.85 -9.77 4.12
CA SER A 22 9.58 -11.19 4.24
C SER A 22 9.01 -11.70 2.92
N LYS A 23 9.09 -13.01 2.67
CA LYS A 23 8.50 -13.62 1.48
C LYS A 23 6.99 -13.33 1.39
N HIS A 24 6.32 -13.35 2.54
CA HIS A 24 4.91 -13.00 2.67
C HIS A 24 4.57 -11.60 2.12
N LEU A 25 5.41 -10.60 2.37
CA LEU A 25 5.19 -9.23 1.89
C LEU A 25 5.23 -9.16 0.35
N ALA A 26 6.14 -9.91 -0.27
CA ALA A 26 6.24 -9.96 -1.73
C ALA A 26 5.00 -10.62 -2.34
N GLU A 27 4.48 -11.67 -1.70
CA GLU A 27 3.23 -12.35 -2.10
C GLU A 27 2.01 -11.43 -1.91
N LEU A 28 1.89 -10.75 -0.77
CA LEU A 28 0.82 -9.77 -0.51
C LEU A 28 0.83 -8.64 -1.54
N LYS A 29 2.00 -8.04 -1.79
CA LYS A 29 2.15 -6.98 -2.79
C LYS A 29 1.71 -7.47 -4.16
N ARG A 30 2.03 -8.70 -4.54
CA ARG A 30 1.64 -9.29 -5.83
C ARG A 30 0.13 -9.52 -5.89
N GLU A 31 -0.47 -10.15 -4.88
CA GLU A 31 -1.92 -10.37 -4.77
C GLU A 31 -2.69 -9.05 -4.92
N LEU A 32 -2.25 -8.01 -4.20
CA LEU A 32 -2.90 -6.71 -4.23
C LEU A 32 -2.73 -6.01 -5.58
N ASN A 33 -1.55 -6.10 -6.22
CA ASN A 33 -1.34 -5.54 -7.55
C ASN A 33 -2.26 -6.20 -8.60
N GLU A 34 -2.45 -7.52 -8.50
CA GLU A 34 -3.38 -8.26 -9.35
C GLU A 34 -4.83 -7.86 -9.07
N ALA A 35 -5.22 -7.72 -7.80
CA ALA A 35 -6.57 -7.31 -7.41
C ALA A 35 -6.91 -5.88 -7.87
N VAL A 36 -5.96 -4.95 -7.81
CA VAL A 36 -6.13 -3.57 -8.31
C VAL A 36 -5.80 -3.43 -9.80
N GLY A 37 -5.54 -4.53 -10.51
CA GLY A 37 -5.39 -4.55 -11.97
C GLY A 37 -4.32 -3.59 -12.53
N TYR A 38 -3.25 -3.29 -11.77
CA TYR A 38 -2.11 -2.43 -12.15
C TYR A 38 -2.45 -1.04 -12.72
N LYS A 39 -3.71 -0.58 -12.66
CA LYS A 39 -4.17 0.72 -13.18
C LYS A 39 -4.80 1.49 -12.04
N GLY A 40 -4.24 2.65 -11.69
CA GLY A 40 -4.81 3.54 -10.68
C GLY A 40 -4.17 3.43 -9.29
N VAL A 41 -3.80 2.24 -8.82
CA VAL A 41 -3.15 2.08 -7.50
C VAL A 41 -1.70 1.63 -7.64
N GLN A 42 -0.79 2.35 -6.99
CA GLN A 42 0.64 2.04 -6.93
C GLN A 42 0.99 1.48 -5.56
N LEU A 43 1.51 0.25 -5.55
CA LEU A 43 2.00 -0.43 -4.35
C LEU A 43 3.53 -0.31 -4.25
N VAL A 44 4.02 0.44 -3.26
CA VAL A 44 5.46 0.64 -3.02
C VAL A 44 5.84 0.17 -1.62
N THR A 45 7.07 -0.31 -1.47
CA THR A 45 7.61 -0.66 -0.16
C THR A 45 8.66 0.38 0.22
N ILE A 46 8.39 1.13 1.28
CA ILE A 46 9.28 2.18 1.77
C ILE A 46 10.01 1.68 3.01
N SER A 47 11.32 1.51 2.85
CA SER A 47 12.25 1.18 3.93
C SER A 47 13.19 2.35 4.27
N ARG A 48 13.26 3.36 3.41
CA ARG A 48 14.14 4.53 3.57
C ARG A 48 13.35 5.72 4.14
N PRO A 49 13.84 6.35 5.22
CA PRO A 49 13.10 7.42 5.89
C PRO A 49 12.94 8.69 5.07
N THR A 50 13.86 8.96 4.15
CA THR A 50 13.80 10.12 3.25
C THR A 50 12.61 10.09 2.30
N ALA A 51 12.10 8.90 1.96
CA ALA A 51 10.96 8.71 1.06
C ALA A 51 9.60 8.78 1.78
N TYR A 52 9.57 8.91 3.12
CA TYR A 52 8.32 9.11 3.85
C TYR A 52 7.71 10.50 3.62
N GLY A 53 8.41 11.46 3.02
CA GLY A 53 7.78 12.74 2.66
C GLY A 53 6.87 12.62 1.41
N GLU A 54 7.24 11.73 0.49
CA GLU A 54 6.71 11.72 -0.89
C GLU A 54 5.28 11.19 -1.01
N TYR A 55 4.78 10.49 0.03
CA TYR A 55 3.45 9.86 0.01
C TYR A 55 2.51 10.43 1.07
N ALA A 56 2.86 11.51 1.77
CA ALA A 56 1.94 12.16 2.69
C ALA A 56 0.72 12.73 1.93
N PRO A 57 -0.49 12.72 2.52
CA PRO A 57 -0.84 12.23 3.87
C PRO A 57 -0.96 10.69 3.96
N TYR A 58 -0.57 10.14 5.11
CA TYR A 58 -0.60 8.69 5.38
C TYR A 58 -1.79 8.30 6.26
N HIS A 59 -2.50 7.27 5.84
CA HIS A 59 -3.45 6.52 6.64
C HIS A 59 -2.79 5.22 7.08
N PHE A 60 -2.26 5.21 8.30
CA PHE A 60 -1.65 4.01 8.87
C PHE A 60 -2.73 3.01 9.25
N VAL A 61 -2.50 1.75 8.88
CA VAL A 61 -3.37 0.63 9.22
C VAL A 61 -2.61 -0.37 10.08
N ASP A 62 -3.31 -0.95 11.05
CA ASP A 62 -2.70 -1.89 12.00
C ASP A 62 -2.66 -3.32 11.46
N THR A 63 -3.59 -3.70 10.58
CA THR A 63 -3.72 -5.09 10.11
C THR A 63 -3.61 -5.23 8.59
N GLU A 64 -3.04 -6.36 8.16
CA GLU A 64 -2.99 -6.74 6.74
C GLU A 64 -4.38 -6.90 6.13
N GLN A 65 -5.36 -7.36 6.92
CA GLN A 65 -6.74 -7.54 6.45
C GLN A 65 -7.39 -6.20 6.13
N GLU A 66 -7.29 -5.22 7.03
CA GLU A 66 -7.81 -3.87 6.80
C GLU A 66 -7.14 -3.23 5.59
N PHE A 67 -5.80 -3.36 5.47
CA PHE A 67 -5.08 -2.89 4.29
C PHE A 67 -5.60 -3.49 2.99
N ARG A 68 -5.85 -4.81 2.97
CA ARG A 68 -6.39 -5.50 1.78
C ARG A 68 -7.76 -4.96 1.40
N VAL A 69 -8.64 -4.76 2.38
CA VAL A 69 -10.00 -4.25 2.13
C VAL A 69 -9.94 -2.84 1.55
N LEU A 70 -9.15 -1.95 2.15
CA LEU A 70 -9.00 -0.57 1.68
C LEU A 70 -8.43 -0.53 0.26
N VAL A 71 -7.34 -1.26 0.00
CA VAL A 71 -6.69 -1.30 -1.32
C VAL A 71 -7.60 -1.90 -2.39
N LYS A 72 -8.36 -2.95 -2.08
CA LYS A 72 -9.34 -3.53 -3.01
C LYS A 72 -10.55 -2.60 -3.22
N GLY A 73 -10.92 -1.81 -2.21
CA GLY A 73 -11.97 -0.80 -2.27
C GLY A 73 -11.68 0.35 -3.23
N LEU A 74 -10.39 0.69 -3.43
CA LEU A 74 -9.96 1.75 -4.37
C LEU A 74 -10.35 1.51 -5.84
N ARG A 75 -10.85 0.32 -6.20
CA ARG A 75 -11.27 0.01 -7.58
C ARG A 75 -12.73 -0.41 -7.70
N GLN A 76 -13.50 -0.30 -6.63
CA GLN A 76 -14.94 -0.53 -6.67
C GLN A 76 -15.63 0.76 -7.19
N GLU A 77 -15.49 1.01 -8.49
CA GLU A 77 -16.37 1.91 -9.28
C GLU A 77 -16.85 1.17 -10.52
#